data_AF-A0A970CKI9-F1
#
_entry.id   AF-A0A970CKI9-F1
#
_cell.length_a   1.000
_cell.length_b   1.000
_cell.length_c   1.000
_cell.angle_alpha   90.00
_cell.angle_beta   90.00
_cell.angle_gamma   90.00
#
_symmetry.space_group_name_H-M   'P 1'
#
loop_
_entity.id
_entity.type
_entity.pdbx_description
1 polymer ?
#
loop_
_entity_poly.entity_id
_entity_poly.type
_entity_poly.pdbx_seq_one_letter_code
_entity_poly.pdbx_strand_id
1 'polypeptide(L)'
;STGKLTDWATHMIEHEVSAMYDTTHGAGLAVLTPHWMEEVLDDKTVEKLKTYARNIWHIMGDDDYKVAREGIKKTGEFFKKLGLPTQLREMGVKEDTLATIAKNATLDGPLGRFKELNENDVLAILKKAY
;
A
#
# COMPACT_ATOMS: atom_id res chain seq x y z
N SER A 1 -3.10 -4.07 28.37
CA SER A 1 -2.99 -4.98 27.22
C SER A 1 -2.23 -4.27 26.12
N THR A 2 -0.94 -4.55 25.95
CA THR A 2 -0.18 -4.02 24.81
C THR A 2 -0.40 -4.99 23.66
N GLY A 3 -1.42 -4.71 22.84
CA GLY A 3 -1.75 -5.51 21.66
C GLY A 3 -0.61 -5.57 20.63
N LYS A 4 -0.84 -6.26 19.51
CA LYS A 4 0.13 -6.28 18.41
C LYS A 4 0.36 -4.85 17.90
N LEU A 5 1.62 -4.51 17.63
CA LEU A 5 1.97 -3.28 16.91
C LEU A 5 1.35 -3.34 15.51
N THR A 6 0.68 -2.26 15.09
CA THR A 6 -0.06 -2.14 13.83
C THR A 6 0.57 -1.08 12.93
N ASP A 7 0.34 -1.20 11.63
CA ASP A 7 0.74 -0.21 10.63
C ASP A 7 -0.52 0.44 10.04
N TRP A 8 -0.51 1.75 9.88
CA TRP A 8 -1.63 2.57 9.42
C TRP A 8 -1.26 3.46 8.23
N ALA A 9 -0.07 3.29 7.64
CA ALA A 9 0.38 4.16 6.55
C ALA A 9 -0.61 4.20 5.38
N THR A 10 -1.14 3.05 4.95
CA THR A 10 -2.13 2.98 3.87
C THR A 10 -3.41 3.76 4.19
N HIS A 11 -3.88 3.73 5.44
CA HIS A 11 -5.08 4.46 5.85
C HIS A 11 -4.83 5.97 5.89
N MET A 12 -3.68 6.39 6.40
CA MET A 12 -3.33 7.81 6.45
C MET A 12 -3.20 8.41 5.05
N ILE A 13 -2.59 7.67 4.11
CA ILE A 13 -2.53 8.10 2.70
C ILE A 13 -3.93 8.15 2.09
N GLU A 14 -4.77 7.14 2.37
CA GLU A 14 -6.13 7.09 1.82
C GLU A 14 -7.01 8.22 2.35
N HIS A 15 -6.89 8.60 3.63
CA HIS A 15 -7.65 9.72 4.20
C HIS A 15 -7.41 11.03 3.45
N GLU A 16 -6.18 11.26 2.98
CA GLU A 16 -5.87 12.45 2.18
C GLU A 16 -6.43 12.35 0.76
N VAL A 17 -6.46 11.15 0.17
CA VAL A 17 -7.12 10.93 -1.12
C VAL A 17 -8.62 11.21 -0.99
N SER A 18 -9.29 10.64 0.02
CA SER A 18 -10.73 10.79 0.23
C SER A 18 -11.13 12.18 0.74
N ALA A 19 -10.20 12.93 1.35
CA ALA A 19 -10.41 14.35 1.69
C ALA A 19 -10.46 15.25 0.45
N MET A 20 -9.70 14.92 -0.60
CA MET A 20 -9.65 15.70 -1.85
C MET A 20 -10.64 15.21 -2.91
N TYR A 21 -10.99 13.92 -2.88
CA TYR A 21 -11.82 13.25 -3.88
C TYR A 21 -12.91 12.44 -3.19
N ASP A 22 -14.14 12.49 -3.71
CA ASP A 22 -15.24 11.68 -3.16
C ASP A 22 -15.10 10.20 -3.56
N THR A 23 -14.19 9.51 -2.88
CA THR A 23 -13.84 8.12 -3.14
C THR A 23 -14.25 7.22 -1.99
N THR A 24 -14.79 6.05 -2.30
CA THR A 24 -15.14 5.07 -1.25
C THR A 24 -13.88 4.55 -0.55
N HIS A 25 -13.86 4.62 0.79
CA HIS A 25 -12.69 4.32 1.63
C HIS A 25 -12.02 2.97 1.29
N GLY A 26 -12.83 1.90 1.17
CA GLY A 26 -12.33 0.57 0.85
C GLY A 26 -11.70 0.44 -0.55
N ALA A 27 -12.16 1.23 -1.52
CA ALA A 27 -11.59 1.23 -2.87
C ALA A 27 -10.21 1.90 -2.90
N GLY A 28 -10.04 3.02 -2.19
CA GLY A 28 -8.73 3.67 -2.05
C GLY A 28 -7.70 2.77 -1.37
N LEU A 29 -8.10 2.08 -0.29
CA LEU A 29 -7.23 1.10 0.38
C LEU A 29 -6.84 -0.07 -0.53
N ALA A 30 -7.77 -0.57 -1.35
CA ALA A 30 -7.51 -1.66 -2.29
C ALA A 30 -6.48 -1.27 -3.35
N VAL A 31 -6.53 -0.04 -3.85
CA VAL A 31 -5.51 0.51 -4.76
C VAL A 31 -4.18 0.64 -4.05
N LEU A 32 -4.12 1.28 -2.87
CA LEU A 32 -2.86 1.64 -2.22
C LEU A 32 -2.11 0.44 -1.62
N THR A 33 -2.83 -0.56 -1.11
CA THR A 33 -2.22 -1.64 -0.30
C THR A 33 -1.14 -2.44 -1.05
N PRO A 34 -1.34 -2.94 -2.29
CA PRO A 34 -0.29 -3.67 -2.99
C PRO A 34 0.96 -2.82 -3.27
N HIS A 35 0.78 -1.54 -3.61
CA HIS A 35 1.90 -0.62 -3.86
C HIS A 35 2.67 -0.28 -2.59
N TRP A 36 1.96 -0.10 -1.47
CA TRP A 36 2.58 0.05 -0.16
C TRP A 36 3.35 -1.21 0.26
N MET A 37 2.80 -2.41 0.04
CA MET A 37 3.50 -3.66 0.34
C MET A 37 4.82 -3.79 -0.42
N GLU A 38 4.86 -3.36 -1.68
CA GLU A 38 6.10 -3.33 -2.48
C GLU A 38 7.10 -2.29 -1.93
N GLU A 39 6.61 -1.12 -1.50
CA GLU A 39 7.48 -0.06 -0.97
C GLU A 39 8.10 -0.39 0.39
N VAL A 40 7.39 -1.14 1.24
CA VAL A 40 7.90 -1.60 2.53
C VAL A 40 8.70 -2.90 2.42
N LEU A 41 8.73 -3.57 1.26
CA LEU A 41 9.47 -4.83 1.07
C LEU A 41 10.99 -4.61 1.11
N ASP A 42 11.61 -5.01 2.21
CA ASP A 42 13.04 -4.93 2.47
C ASP A 42 13.52 -6.12 3.32
N ASP A 43 14.80 -6.12 3.71
CA ASP A 43 15.39 -7.20 4.49
C ASP A 43 14.71 -7.41 5.86
N LYS A 44 14.05 -6.38 6.40
CA LYS A 44 13.35 -6.43 7.69
C LYS A 44 11.93 -6.95 7.55
N THR A 45 11.28 -6.74 6.41
CA THR A 45 9.86 -7.08 6.21
C THR A 45 9.63 -8.32 5.35
N VAL A 46 10.63 -8.76 4.56
CA VAL A 46 10.52 -9.88 3.61
C VAL A 46 10.02 -11.16 4.27
N GLU A 47 10.48 -11.49 5.49
CA GLU A 47 10.05 -12.68 6.22
C GLU A 47 8.53 -12.69 6.47
N LYS A 48 7.95 -11.52 6.79
CA LYS A 48 6.53 -11.41 7.05
C LYS A 48 5.71 -11.46 5.76
N LEU A 49 6.19 -10.77 4.71
CA LEU A 49 5.51 -10.71 3.43
C LEU A 49 5.55 -12.07 2.68
N LYS A 50 6.66 -12.81 2.75
CA LYS A 50 6.73 -14.17 2.20
C LYS A 50 5.86 -15.14 3.00
N THR A 51 5.79 -14.98 4.33
CA THR A 51 4.92 -15.82 5.18
C THR A 51 3.45 -15.58 4.84
N TYR A 52 3.06 -14.32 4.62
CA TYR A 52 1.75 -13.96 4.10
C TYR A 52 1.49 -14.64 2.74
N ALA A 53 2.43 -14.53 1.80
CA ALA A 53 2.32 -15.13 0.47
C ALA A 53 2.14 -16.67 0.52
N ARG A 54 2.93 -17.36 1.34
CA ARG A 54 2.83 -18.81 1.55
C ARG A 54 1.50 -19.23 2.16
N ASN A 55 1.07 -18.53 3.21
CA ASN A 55 -0.10 -18.95 3.97
C ASN A 55 -1.43 -18.61 3.30
N ILE A 56 -1.50 -17.47 2.60
CA ILE A 56 -2.75 -16.97 2.01
C ILE A 56 -2.88 -17.35 0.55
N TRP A 57 -1.77 -17.33 -0.19
CA TRP A 57 -1.75 -17.55 -1.62
C TRP A 57 -1.10 -18.88 -2.03
N HIS A 58 -0.61 -19.67 -1.07
CA HIS A 58 0.04 -20.96 -1.29
C HIS A 58 1.24 -20.90 -2.26
N ILE A 59 1.94 -19.77 -2.27
CA ILE A 59 3.11 -19.55 -3.12
C ILE A 59 4.34 -20.20 -2.49
N MET A 60 5.01 -21.08 -3.24
CA MET A 60 6.20 -21.80 -2.79
C MET A 60 7.43 -21.37 -3.61
N GLY A 61 8.60 -21.38 -2.97
CA GLY A 61 9.86 -21.02 -3.61
C GLY A 61 10.95 -20.72 -2.58
N ASP A 62 12.20 -20.80 -3.03
CA ASP A 62 13.39 -20.61 -2.19
C ASP A 62 13.86 -19.15 -2.14
N ASP A 63 13.44 -18.34 -3.11
CA ASP A 63 13.74 -16.91 -3.16
C ASP A 63 12.64 -16.12 -2.43
N ASP A 64 12.96 -15.72 -1.20
CA ASP A 64 12.06 -15.02 -0.29
C ASP A 64 11.44 -13.76 -0.90
N TYR A 65 12.23 -12.97 -1.64
CA TYR A 65 11.75 -11.74 -2.28
C TYR A 65 10.81 -12.05 -3.43
N LYS A 66 11.09 -13.07 -4.24
CA LYS A 66 10.17 -13.49 -5.31
C LYS A 66 8.84 -13.99 -4.74
N VAL A 67 8.88 -14.80 -3.69
CA VAL A 67 7.68 -15.30 -3.00
C VAL A 67 6.86 -14.14 -2.44
N ALA A 68 7.50 -13.17 -1.78
CA ALA A 68 6.82 -11.98 -1.26
C ALA A 68 6.16 -11.15 -2.38
N ARG A 69 6.90 -10.84 -3.46
CA ARG A 69 6.38 -10.07 -4.61
C ARG A 69 5.23 -10.77 -5.32
N GLU A 70 5.29 -12.09 -5.47
CA GLU A 70 4.20 -12.85 -6.06
C GLU A 70 2.94 -12.80 -5.17
N GLY A 71 3.10 -12.83 -3.84
CA GLY A 71 2.00 -12.63 -2.90
C GLY A 71 1.36 -11.25 -3.02
N ILE A 72 2.18 -10.20 -3.12
CA ILE A 72 1.73 -8.81 -3.35
C ILE A 72 0.94 -8.72 -4.65
N LYS A 73 1.45 -9.33 -5.73
CA LYS A 73 0.76 -9.39 -7.03
C LYS A 73 -0.60 -10.10 -6.91
N LYS A 74 -0.67 -11.22 -6.21
CA LYS A 74 -1.92 -11.97 -5.98
C LYS A 74 -2.94 -11.14 -5.20
N THR A 75 -2.51 -10.33 -4.24
CA THR A 75 -3.37 -9.38 -3.53
C THR A 75 -4.01 -8.37 -4.49
N GLY A 76 -3.22 -7.75 -5.36
CA GLY A 76 -3.74 -6.83 -6.37
C GLY A 76 -4.69 -7.50 -7.37
N GLU A 77 -4.33 -8.70 -7.86
CA GLU A 77 -5.20 -9.51 -8.74
C GLU A 77 -6.53 -9.87 -8.08
N PHE A 78 -6.52 -10.15 -6.77
CA PHE A 78 -7.72 -10.45 -6.01
C PHE A 78 -8.65 -9.24 -5.90
N PHE A 79 -8.13 -8.05 -5.56
CA PHE A 79 -8.95 -6.83 -5.54
C PHE A 79 -9.55 -6.52 -6.90
N LYS A 80 -8.76 -6.68 -7.98
CA LYS A 80 -9.26 -6.55 -9.35
C LYS A 80 -10.40 -7.55 -9.63
N LYS A 81 -10.26 -8.81 -9.19
CA LYS A 81 -11.30 -9.84 -9.36
C LYS A 81 -12.59 -9.51 -8.60
N LEU A 82 -12.50 -8.77 -7.49
CA LEU A 82 -13.66 -8.26 -6.75
C LEU A 82 -14.32 -7.04 -7.43
N GLY A 83 -13.78 -6.55 -8.55
CA GLY A 83 -14.27 -5.36 -9.24
C GLY A 83 -13.87 -4.05 -8.58
N LEU A 84 -12.88 -4.07 -7.67
CA LEU A 84 -12.31 -2.87 -7.09
C LEU A 84 -11.35 -2.19 -8.08
N PRO A 85 -11.23 -0.85 -8.04
CA PRO A 85 -10.28 -0.15 -8.87
C PRO A 85 -8.85 -0.61 -8.57
N THR A 86 -8.00 -0.53 -9.59
CA THR A 86 -6.59 -0.92 -9.47
C THR A 86 -5.64 0.28 -9.50
N GLN A 87 -6.15 1.46 -9.85
CA GLN A 87 -5.36 2.66 -10.05
C GLN A 87 -6.13 3.89 -9.54
N LEU A 88 -5.41 4.89 -9.04
CA LEU A 88 -6.00 6.14 -8.52
C LEU A 88 -6.72 6.92 -9.64
N ARG A 89 -6.25 6.85 -10.89
CA ARG A 89 -6.91 7.50 -12.03
C ARG A 89 -8.33 6.97 -12.30
N GLU A 90 -8.60 5.70 -11.99
CA GLU A 90 -9.93 5.08 -12.12
C GLU A 90 -10.93 5.67 -11.11
N MET A 91 -10.41 6.27 -10.03
CA MET A 91 -11.17 6.92 -8.96
C MET A 91 -11.30 8.45 -9.17
N GLY A 92 -10.82 8.98 -10.30
CA GLY A 92 -10.88 10.43 -10.60
C GLY A 92 -9.81 11.28 -9.90
N VAL A 93 -8.83 10.65 -9.24
CA VAL A 93 -7.66 11.35 -8.68
C VAL A 93 -6.85 11.94 -9.83
N LYS A 94 -6.32 13.16 -9.64
CA LYS A 94 -5.49 13.82 -10.64
C LYS A 94 -4.02 13.66 -10.30
N GLU A 95 -3.18 13.53 -11.32
CA GLU A 95 -1.74 13.30 -11.14
C GLU A 95 -1.04 14.50 -10.46
N ASP A 96 -1.51 15.72 -10.74
CA ASP A 96 -0.95 16.96 -10.21
C ASP A 96 -1.19 17.17 -8.71
N THR A 97 -2.14 16.45 -8.11
CA THR A 97 -2.42 16.52 -6.67
C THR A 97 -1.65 15.50 -5.85
N LEU A 98 -0.97 14.53 -6.46
CA LEU A 98 -0.29 13.44 -5.73
C LEU A 98 0.79 13.97 -4.77
N ALA A 99 1.51 15.03 -5.17
CA ALA A 99 2.49 15.68 -4.30
C ALA A 99 1.83 16.35 -3.07
N THR A 100 0.68 16.98 -3.25
CA THR A 100 -0.09 17.57 -2.13
C THR A 100 -0.59 16.50 -1.17
N ILE A 101 -1.12 15.39 -1.70
CA ILE A 101 -1.58 14.25 -0.90
C ILE A 101 -0.43 13.67 -0.09
N ALA A 102 0.74 13.43 -0.72
CA ALA A 102 1.91 12.91 -0.02
C ALA A 102 2.36 13.82 1.13
N LYS A 103 2.49 15.12 0.84
CA LYS A 103 2.88 16.12 1.82
C LYS A 103 1.92 16.15 3.00
N ASN A 104 0.61 16.23 2.72
CA ASN A 104 -0.42 16.30 3.76
C ASN A 104 -0.41 15.05 4.64
N ALA A 105 -0.30 13.86 4.04
CA ALA A 105 -0.29 12.59 4.76
C ALA A 105 0.89 12.50 5.75
N THR A 106 1.98 13.22 5.48
CA THR A 106 3.21 13.23 6.31
C THR A 106 3.41 14.51 7.14
N LEU A 107 2.38 15.37 7.29
CA LEU A 107 2.51 16.65 8.00
C LEU A 107 2.98 16.48 9.46
N ASP A 108 2.49 15.44 10.13
CA ASP A 108 2.83 15.13 11.53
C ASP A 108 4.08 14.24 11.66
N GLY A 109 4.77 13.97 10.56
CA GLY A 109 5.99 13.16 10.49
C GLY A 109 5.86 11.91 9.61
N PRO A 110 6.90 11.05 9.60
CA PRO A 110 6.91 9.82 8.82
C PRO A 110 5.78 8.87 9.19
N LEU A 111 5.27 8.15 8.18
CA LEU A 111 4.21 7.17 8.33
C LEU A 111 4.77 5.75 8.47
N GLY A 112 3.93 4.86 9.00
CA GLY A 112 4.20 3.43 9.00
C GLY A 112 5.10 2.93 10.13
N ARG A 113 5.13 1.61 10.27
CA ARG A 113 5.87 0.87 11.31
C ARG A 113 6.69 -0.28 10.73
N PHE A 114 6.28 -0.83 9.59
CA PHE A 114 7.09 -1.81 8.86
C PHE A 114 8.36 -1.18 8.29
N LYS A 115 8.20 0.03 7.77
CA LYS A 115 9.25 0.93 7.31
C LYS A 115 8.75 2.35 7.59
N GLU A 116 9.61 3.23 8.05
CA GLU A 116 9.27 4.66 8.15
C GLU A 116 9.23 5.24 6.73
N LEU A 117 8.07 5.79 6.35
CA LEU A 117 7.80 6.34 5.03
C LEU A 117 7.75 7.87 5.16
N ASN A 118 8.71 8.54 4.51
CA ASN A 118 8.68 9.99 4.40
C ASN A 118 7.84 10.43 3.17
N GLU A 119 7.71 11.75 2.98
CA GLU A 119 6.95 12.34 1.86
C GLU A 119 7.33 11.75 0.49
N ASN A 120 8.63 11.52 0.24
CA ASN A 120 9.09 10.97 -1.03
C ASN A 120 8.70 9.51 -1.21
N ASP A 121 8.74 8.70 -0.15
CA ASP A 121 8.30 7.30 -0.20
C ASP A 121 6.79 7.23 -0.45
N VAL A 122 6.00 8.07 0.23
CA VAL A 122 4.55 8.18 0.01
C VAL A 122 4.25 8.63 -1.41
N LEU A 123 4.97 9.62 -1.93
CA LEU A 123 4.83 10.06 -3.32
C LEU A 123 5.18 8.95 -4.31
N ALA A 124 6.19 8.12 -4.01
CA ALA A 124 6.53 6.97 -4.84
C ALA A 124 5.41 5.93 -4.86
N ILE A 125 4.76 5.66 -3.71
CA ILE A 125 3.58 4.79 -3.63
C ILE A 125 2.45 5.36 -4.49
N LEU A 126 2.12 6.63 -4.32
CA LEU A 126 1.05 7.31 -5.07
C LEU A 126 1.30 7.29 -6.57
N LYS A 127 2.53 7.52 -7.02
CA LYS A 127 2.91 7.46 -8.44
C LYS A 127 2.84 6.05 -9.01
N LYS A 128 3.24 5.03 -8.25
CA LYS A 128 3.11 3.61 -8.66
C LYS A 128 1.63 3.19 -8.74
N ALA A 129 0.79 3.78 -7.90
CA ALA A 129 -0.64 3.54 -7.82
C ALA A 129 -1.48 4.38 -8.79
N TYR A 130 -0.88 5.37 -9.47
CA TYR A 130 -1.57 6.24 -10.41
C TYR A 130 -1.78 5.55 -11.74
#